data_AF-A0A946F9Z2-F1
#
_entry.id   AF-A0A946F9Z2-F1
#
_cell.length_a   1.000
_cell.length_b   1.000
_cell.length_c   1.000
_cell.angle_alpha   90.00
_cell.angle_beta   90.00
_cell.angle_gamma   90.00
#
_symmetry.space_group_name_H-M   'P 1'
#
loop_
_entity.id
_entity.type
_entity.pdbx_description
1 polymer ?
#
loop_
_entity_poly.entity_id
_entity_poly.type
_entity_poly.pdbx_seq_one_letter_code
_entity_poly.pdbx_strand_id
1 'polypeptide(L)'
;VMRHGYKGAFEMAATVDYLFGFAASARCVPSHHFDAVFDAYLDDAEVREFLEEVNPDALHDIAARLAEAQKRGLWTPRRNSTTTILESLITGSQAEEKVA
;
A
#
# COMPACT_ATOMS: atom_id res chain seq x y z
N VAL A 1 -14.75 -5.58 -3.89
CA VAL A 1 -14.46 -4.28 -3.23
C VAL A 1 -14.46 -3.13 -4.25
N MET A 2 -13.77 -3.25 -5.39
CA MET A 2 -13.74 -2.22 -6.46
C MET A 2 -15.11 -1.78 -7.01
N ARG A 3 -16.14 -2.64 -6.95
CA ARG A 3 -17.53 -2.30 -7.33
C ARG A 3 -18.14 -1.16 -6.48
N HIS A 4 -17.50 -0.75 -5.39
CA HIS A 4 -17.95 0.31 -4.50
C HIS A 4 -17.14 1.61 -4.61
N GLY A 5 -16.31 1.76 -5.65
CA GLY A 5 -15.56 3.01 -5.90
C GLY A 5 -14.75 3.46 -4.67
N TYR A 6 -14.94 4.71 -4.25
CA TYR A 6 -14.19 5.36 -3.15
C TYR A 6 -14.17 4.55 -1.85
N LYS A 7 -15.32 4.01 -1.45
CA LYS A 7 -15.41 3.19 -0.24
C LYS A 7 -14.59 1.90 -0.37
N GLY A 8 -14.50 1.36 -1.58
CA GLY A 8 -13.69 0.19 -1.86
C GLY A 8 -12.19 0.44 -1.66
N ALA A 9 -11.69 1.57 -2.17
CA ALA A 9 -10.30 1.98 -1.97
C ALA A 9 -9.99 2.24 -0.48
N PHE A 10 -10.91 2.87 0.24
CA PHE A 10 -10.78 3.08 1.68
C PHE A 10 -10.69 1.76 2.47
N GLU A 11 -11.55 0.78 2.16
CA GLU A 11 -11.51 -0.54 2.79
C GLU A 11 -10.20 -1.29 2.50
N MET A 12 -9.63 -1.09 1.31
CA MET A 12 -8.32 -1.66 0.96
C MET A 12 -7.21 -1.06 1.84
N ALA A 13 -7.15 0.26 1.99
CA ALA A 13 -6.19 0.92 2.88
C ALA A 13 -6.34 0.45 4.34
N ALA A 14 -7.58 0.40 4.85
CA ALA A 14 -7.87 -0.10 6.19
C ALA A 14 -7.38 -1.55 6.40
N THR A 15 -7.49 -2.40 5.38
CA THR A 15 -7.01 -3.79 5.43
C THR A 15 -5.49 -3.84 5.61
N VAL A 16 -4.73 -3.02 4.88
CA VAL A 16 -3.27 -2.93 5.00
C VAL A 16 -2.87 -2.41 6.38
N ASP A 17 -3.60 -1.43 6.89
CA ASP A 17 -3.40 -0.87 8.23
C ASP A 17 -3.59 -1.90 9.34
N TYR A 18 -4.65 -2.71 9.25
CA TYR A 18 -4.89 -3.78 10.21
C TYR A 18 -3.83 -4.87 10.13
N LEU A 19 -3.42 -5.28 8.93
CA LEU A 19 -2.34 -6.23 8.73
C LEU A 19 -1.05 -5.73 9.41
N PHE A 20 -0.69 -4.47 9.17
CA PHE A 20 0.45 -3.83 9.81
C PHE A 20 0.31 -3.78 11.33
N GLY A 21 -0.86 -3.41 11.86
CA GLY A 21 -1.14 -3.36 13.29
C GLY A 21 -0.95 -4.72 13.98
N PHE A 22 -1.43 -5.80 13.36
CA PHE A 22 -1.22 -7.15 13.86
C PHE A 22 0.25 -7.58 13.79
N ALA A 23 0.95 -7.27 12.69
CA ALA A 23 2.37 -7.55 12.56
C ALA A 23 3.21 -6.84 13.63
N ALA A 24 2.93 -5.56 13.87
CA ALA A 24 3.67 -4.72 14.80
C ALA A 24 3.41 -5.08 16.27
N SER A 25 2.19 -5.50 16.62
CA SER A 25 1.80 -5.76 18.02
C SER A 25 1.92 -7.23 18.43
N ALA A 26 1.48 -8.15 17.58
CA ALA A 26 1.38 -9.57 17.90
C ALA A 26 2.51 -10.41 17.30
N ARG A 27 3.26 -9.88 16.33
CA ARG A 27 4.33 -10.59 15.61
C ARG A 27 3.90 -11.95 15.02
N CYS A 28 2.61 -12.08 14.70
CA CYS A 28 2.01 -13.30 14.17
C CYS A 28 1.79 -13.26 12.65
N VAL A 29 2.19 -12.17 11.98
CA VAL A 29 2.02 -11.97 10.54
C VAL A 29 3.34 -12.28 9.83
N PRO A 30 3.42 -13.38 9.05
CA PRO A 30 4.58 -13.68 8.23
C PRO A 30 4.78 -12.66 7.11
N SER A 31 6.04 -12.39 6.76
CA SER A 31 6.47 -11.47 5.70
C SER A 31 5.75 -11.65 4.36
N HIS A 32 5.43 -12.90 3.97
CA HIS A 32 4.77 -13.17 2.68
C HIS A 32 3.33 -12.62 2.57
N HIS A 33 2.69 -12.26 3.68
CA HIS A 33 1.39 -11.59 3.63
C HIS A 33 1.51 -10.17 3.09
N PHE A 34 2.62 -9.49 3.37
CA PHE A 34 2.90 -8.18 2.79
C PHE A 34 3.26 -8.29 1.30
N ASP A 35 3.97 -9.34 0.89
CA ASP A 35 4.19 -9.62 -0.54
C ASP A 35 2.86 -9.81 -1.27
N ALA A 36 1.94 -10.60 -0.71
CA ALA A 36 0.62 -10.83 -1.31
C ALA A 36 -0.22 -9.54 -1.43
N VAL A 37 -0.16 -8.66 -0.43
CA VAL A 37 -0.83 -7.36 -0.47
C VAL A 37 -0.20 -6.44 -1.51
N PHE A 38 1.14 -6.37 -1.54
CA PHE A 38 1.86 -5.56 -2.53
C PHE A 38 1.52 -6.03 -3.95
N ASP A 39 1.60 -7.34 -4.22
CA ASP A 39 1.32 -7.91 -5.53
C ASP A 39 -0.13 -7.61 -5.96
N ALA A 40 -1.09 -7.79 -5.05
CA ALA A 40 -2.50 -7.60 -5.37
C ALA A 40 -2.93 -6.14 -5.54
N TYR A 41 -2.32 -5.21 -4.81
CA TYR A 41 -2.79 -3.81 -4.77
C TYR A 41 -1.90 -2.84 -5.55
N LEU A 42 -0.59 -3.08 -5.56
CA LEU A 42 0.39 -2.17 -6.13
C LEU A 42 1.14 -2.74 -7.33
N ASP A 43 1.37 -4.05 -7.44
CA ASP A 43 2.01 -4.65 -8.64
C ASP A 43 0.99 -4.85 -9.77
N ASP A 44 -0.27 -5.14 -9.44
CA ASP A 44 -1.38 -5.18 -10.40
C ASP A 44 -1.76 -3.77 -10.88
N ALA A 45 -1.62 -3.54 -12.19
CA ALA A 45 -1.88 -2.25 -12.82
C ALA A 45 -3.37 -1.85 -12.75
N GLU A 46 -4.31 -2.79 -12.92
CA GLU A 46 -5.74 -2.49 -12.89
C GLU A 46 -6.17 -1.99 -11.51
N VAL A 47 -5.63 -2.63 -10.46
CA VAL A 47 -5.91 -2.25 -9.08
C VAL A 47 -5.26 -0.93 -8.71
N ARG A 48 -4.03 -0.71 -9.17
CA ARG A 48 -3.29 0.53 -8.92
C ARG A 48 -3.96 1.72 -9.60
N GLU A 49 -4.31 1.59 -10.88
CA GLU A 49 -5.04 2.63 -11.63
C GLU A 49 -6.39 2.91 -10.97
N PHE A 50 -7.12 1.87 -10.56
CA PHE A 50 -8.35 2.05 -9.79
C PHE A 50 -8.11 2.85 -8.51
N LEU A 51 -7.09 2.53 -7.71
CA LEU A 51 -6.78 3.26 -6.48
C LEU A 51 -6.40 4.72 -6.78
N GLU A 52 -5.60 4.95 -7.82
CA GLU A 52 -5.17 6.28 -8.25
C GLU A 52 -6.36 7.15 -8.70
N GLU A 53 -7.24 6.63 -9.54
CA GLU A 53 -8.41 7.36 -10.05
C GLU A 53 -9.45 7.63 -8.96
N VAL A 54 -9.64 6.66 -8.06
CA VAL A 54 -10.75 6.68 -7.12
C VAL A 54 -10.37 7.34 -5.80
N ASN A 55 -9.17 7.08 -5.28
CA ASN A 55 -8.70 7.61 -4.01
C ASN A 55 -7.15 7.59 -3.96
N PRO A 56 -6.48 8.61 -4.52
CA PRO A 56 -5.02 8.68 -4.54
C PRO A 56 -4.42 8.74 -3.12
N ASP A 57 -5.15 9.29 -2.14
CA ASP A 57 -4.72 9.29 -0.74
C ASP A 57 -4.66 7.85 -0.19
N ALA A 58 -5.62 7.00 -0.52
CA ALA A 58 -5.59 5.59 -0.13
C ALA A 58 -4.42 4.84 -0.79
N LEU A 59 -4.10 5.14 -2.06
CA LEU A 59 -2.92 4.60 -2.73
C LEU A 59 -1.63 5.00 -2.00
N HIS A 60 -1.50 6.28 -1.66
CA HIS A 60 -0.38 6.81 -0.89
C HIS A 60 -0.27 6.15 0.48
N ASP A 61 -1.37 6.04 1.23
CA ASP A 61 -1.39 5.46 2.57
C ASP A 61 -0.99 3.98 2.57
N ILE A 62 -1.48 3.21 1.59
CA ILE A 62 -1.07 1.82 1.39
C ILE A 62 0.43 1.75 1.14
N ALA A 63 0.95 2.57 0.22
CA ALA A 63 2.37 2.57 -0.11
C ALA A 63 3.25 2.98 1.09
N ALA A 64 2.85 4.03 1.82
CA ALA A 64 3.53 4.51 3.01
C ALA A 64 3.55 3.46 4.12
N ARG A 65 2.43 2.76 4.36
CA ARG A 65 2.35 1.72 5.39
C ARG A 65 3.22 0.52 5.04
N LEU A 66 3.27 0.13 3.78
CA LEU A 66 4.13 -0.93 3.27
C LEU A 66 5.62 -0.55 3.37
N ALA A 67 5.98 0.70 3.07
CA ALA A 67 7.34 1.19 3.25
C ALA A 67 7.74 1.21 4.75
N GLU A 68 6.81 1.58 5.63
CA GLU A 68 7.03 1.51 7.06
C GLU A 68 7.23 0.08 7.57
N ALA A 69 6.50 -0.90 7.01
CA ALA A 69 6.69 -2.31 7.32
C ALA A 69 8.12 -2.78 6.99
N GLN A 70 8.69 -2.32 5.86
CA GLN A 70 10.10 -2.59 5.52
C GLN A 70 11.05 -1.94 6.53
N LYS A 71 10.84 -0.65 6.83
CA LYS A 71 11.69 0.11 7.75
C LYS A 71 11.71 -0.48 9.16
N ARG A 72 10.58 -1.04 9.62
CA ARG A 72 10.46 -1.70 10.93
C ARG A 72 10.88 -3.18 10.92
N GLY A 73 11.33 -3.72 9.78
CA GLY A 73 11.72 -5.12 9.65
C GLY A 73 10.56 -6.12 9.75
N LEU A 74 9.31 -5.65 9.59
CA LEU A 74 8.11 -6.50 9.59
C LEU A 74 7.92 -7.21 8.25
N TRP A 75 8.46 -6.62 7.19
CA TRP A 75 8.41 -7.15 5.84
C TRP A 75 9.79 -7.10 5.20
N THR A 76 10.19 -8.20 4.58
CA THR A 76 11.34 -8.27 3.68
C THR A 76 10.83 -8.66 2.30
N PRO A 77 10.78 -7.71 1.34
CA PRO A 77 10.26 -7.98 0.01
C PRO A 77 11.16 -8.92 -0.75
N ARG A 78 10.56 -9.75 -1.60
CA ARG A 78 11.31 -10.68 -2.46
C ARG A 78 12.00 -9.99 -3.64
N ARG A 79 11.48 -8.84 -4.08
CA ARG A 79 11.96 -8.10 -5.26
C ARG A 79 12.68 -6.83 -4.81
N ASN A 80 13.85 -6.56 -5.39
CA ASN A 80 14.60 -5.32 -5.12
C ASN A 80 13.88 -4.07 -5.64
N SER A 81 12.99 -4.21 -6.63
CA SER A 81 12.23 -3.10 -7.21
C SER A 81 11.11 -2.60 -6.28
N THR A 82 10.68 -3.39 -5.31
CA THR A 82 9.55 -3.07 -4.43
C THR A 82 9.78 -1.77 -3.68
N THR A 83 10.97 -1.55 -3.10
CA THR A 83 11.28 -0.32 -2.37
C THR A 83 11.19 0.91 -3.28
N THR A 84 11.76 0.84 -4.49
CA THR A 84 11.70 1.94 -5.47
C THR A 84 10.28 2.25 -5.91
N ILE A 85 9.44 1.22 -6.11
CA ILE A 85 8.03 1.41 -6.48
C ILE A 85 7.30 2.16 -5.36
N LEU A 86 7.46 1.75 -4.10
CA LEU A 86 6.83 2.43 -2.97
C LEU A 86 7.28 3.89 -2.85
N GLU A 87 8.58 4.16 -2.98
CA GLU A 87 9.11 5.53 -2.96
C GLU A 87 8.50 6.40 -4.06
N SER A 88 8.33 5.85 -5.27
CA SER A 88 7.70 6.56 -6.39
C SER A 88 6.23 6.89 -6.12
N LEU A 89 5.46 5.95 -5.55
CA LEU A 89 4.05 6.13 -5.22
C LEU A 89 3.86 7.14 -4.08
N ILE A 90 4.72 7.11 -3.07
CA ILE A 90 4.71 8.06 -1.96
C ILE A 90 5.04 9.49 -2.47
N THR A 91 6.01 9.61 -3.37
CA THR A 91 6.45 10.92 -3.88
C THR A 91 5.49 11.48 -4.95
N GLY A 92 4.85 10.63 -5.75
CA GLY A 92 3.94 11.02 -6.81
C GLY A 92 2.71 11.79 -6.31
N SER A 93 2.13 11.36 -5.19
CA SER A 93 0.98 12.01 -4.55
C SER A 93 1.30 13.43 -4.02
N GLN A 94 2.55 13.67 -3.56
CA GLN A 94 3.00 14.98 -3.06
C GLN A 94 3.11 16.06 -4.16
N ALA A 95 3.14 15.66 -5.44
CA ALA A 95 3.24 16.58 -6.57
C ALA A 95 1.89 17.23 -6.93
N GLU A 96 0.77 16.54 -6.69
CA GLU A 96 -0.56 17.03 -7.04
C GLU A 96 -1.13 18.00 -5.99
N GLU A 97 -0.83 17.79 -4.70
CA GLU A 97 -1.30 18.66 -3.60
C GLU A 97 -0.66 20.06 -3.61
N LYS A 98 0.49 20.23 -4.27
CA LYS A 98 1.23 21.50 -4.32
C LYS A 98 0.78 22.47 -5.43
N VAL A 99 -0.16 22.05 -6.28
CA VAL A 99 -0.64 22.81 -7.46
C VAL A 99 -2.05 23.37 -7.27
N ALA A 100 -2.77 22.97 -6.21
CA ALA A 100 -4.07 23.50 -5.82
C ALA A 100 -3.94 24.68 -4.83
#